data_AF-A0A1S6FKX4-F1
#
_entry.id   AF-A0A1S6FKX4-F1
#
_cell.length_a   1.000
_cell.length_b   1.000
_cell.length_c   1.000
_cell.angle_alpha   90.00
_cell.angle_beta   90.00
_cell.angle_gamma   90.00
#
_symmetry.space_group_name_H-M   'P 1'
#
loop_
_entity.id
_entity.type
_entity.pdbx_description
1 polymer ?
#
loop_
_entity_poly.entity_id
_entity_poly.type
_entity_poly.pdbx_seq_one_letter_code
_entity_poly.pdbx_strand_id
1 'polypeptide(L)'
;MSGTISSDPGDETERNYRYQHQYGVALLVAVKRGTFSYVSLYCEHHEDFLGERPDGRFDGWQIKTSKPEGGAWRLTSPALVKSIGRFIELLEAHPDEIGDFKFVSNSAIDHVTPASKGDDRRGRCPGLMLQHISQCSTAGDIKEPFTKAFDNLAAELGATAEQLFGVLGRLAFVKGPSREEFDAALAHEHLGKLGECAHLTATELDTLRDELVGKFHRAASLHVTDPDRHLLDRLSGNCSDPTILAKRIVCAEVSLAPPATPSRAFAYVGEPAINPGGQRPAGVLEQKLERGGLVDMVEYMKSREQAAEYQFLEDQAKNPATAGRQLRQVEEAVHGECLEAYIAAKTVAGPPFGPTMFTDVSARLRRLESDRKQLLGGSPYEVLMGTAALLTSECRLWWSDRFRLEDKA
;
A
#
# COMPACT_ATOMS: atom_id res chain seq x y z
N MET A 1 1.27 -30.83 30.13
CA MET A 1 2.13 -30.23 29.09
C MET A 1 2.42 -28.82 29.52
N SER A 2 3.63 -28.59 30.05
CA SER A 2 4.05 -27.30 30.62
C SER A 2 4.35 -26.35 29.47
N GLY A 3 3.64 -25.22 29.42
CA GLY A 3 3.81 -24.20 28.39
C GLY A 3 5.20 -23.59 28.46
N THR A 4 6.01 -23.81 27.44
CA THR A 4 7.23 -23.05 27.18
C THR A 4 6.83 -21.65 26.76
N ILE A 5 6.80 -20.72 27.70
CA ILE A 5 6.86 -19.28 27.40
C ILE A 5 8.31 -19.04 26.97
N SER A 6 8.56 -19.07 25.67
CA SER A 6 9.83 -18.62 25.11
C SER A 6 9.89 -17.10 25.23
N SER A 7 10.67 -16.58 26.18
CA SER A 7 11.04 -15.16 26.22
C SER A 7 12.31 -14.97 25.41
N ASP A 8 12.21 -15.13 24.08
CA ASP A 8 13.33 -14.85 23.19
C ASP A 8 13.55 -13.32 23.13
N PRO A 9 14.72 -12.81 23.56
CA PRO A 9 15.02 -11.38 23.48
C PRO A 9 14.94 -10.81 22.06
N GLY A 10 15.16 -11.65 21.04
CA GLY A 10 15.02 -11.30 19.62
C GLY A 10 13.57 -10.97 19.27
N ASP A 11 12.64 -11.87 19.60
CA ASP A 11 11.20 -11.68 19.39
C ASP A 11 10.68 -10.43 20.10
N GLU A 12 11.16 -10.15 21.31
CA GLU A 12 10.76 -8.97 22.06
C GLU A 12 11.21 -7.67 21.38
N THR A 13 12.43 -7.68 20.85
CA THR A 13 13.03 -6.55 20.14
C THR A 13 12.30 -6.28 18.84
N GLU A 14 12.05 -7.31 18.02
CA GLU A 14 11.32 -7.18 16.77
C GLU A 14 9.88 -6.68 16.99
N ARG A 15 9.19 -7.19 18.02
CA ARG A 15 7.86 -6.71 18.39
C ARG A 15 7.85 -5.23 18.80
N ASN A 16 8.92 -4.72 19.41
CA ASN A 16 9.02 -3.31 19.76
C ASN A 16 9.18 -2.44 18.52
N TYR A 17 10.00 -2.85 17.56
CA TYR A 17 10.12 -2.17 16.26
C TYR A 17 8.81 -2.24 15.47
N ARG A 18 8.12 -3.39 15.45
CA ARG A 18 6.79 -3.50 14.83
C ARG A 18 5.79 -2.52 15.45
N TYR A 19 5.77 -2.39 16.78
CA TYR A 19 4.91 -1.42 17.47
C TYR A 19 5.19 0.02 17.03
N GLN A 20 6.47 0.37 16.88
CA GLN A 20 6.87 1.68 16.37
C GLN A 20 6.38 1.90 14.93
N HIS A 21 6.59 0.95 14.02
CA HIS A 21 6.10 1.05 12.64
C HIS A 21 4.57 1.13 12.56
N GLN A 22 3.85 0.36 13.36
CA GLN A 22 2.39 0.44 13.50
C GLN A 22 1.95 1.84 13.97
N TYR A 23 2.69 2.44 14.91
CA TYR A 23 2.40 3.80 15.36
C TYR A 23 2.65 4.84 14.27
N GLY A 24 3.63 4.64 13.40
CA GLY A 24 3.81 5.45 12.19
C GLY A 24 2.55 5.44 11.30
N VAL A 25 1.94 4.27 11.10
CA VAL A 25 0.66 4.16 10.38
C VAL A 25 -0.47 4.88 11.13
N ALA A 26 -0.53 4.78 12.47
CA ALA A 26 -1.51 5.51 13.27
C ALA A 26 -1.38 7.03 13.13
N LEU A 27 -0.14 7.56 13.05
CA LEU A 27 0.12 8.97 12.77
C LEU A 27 -0.37 9.36 11.37
N LEU A 28 -0.08 8.55 10.35
CA LEU A 28 -0.60 8.78 9.00
C LEU A 28 -2.14 8.82 8.98
N VAL A 29 -2.81 7.88 9.66
CA VAL A 29 -4.27 7.87 9.78
C VAL A 29 -4.77 9.14 10.47
N ALA A 30 -4.10 9.59 11.54
CA ALA A 30 -4.45 10.83 12.21
C ALA A 30 -4.28 12.06 11.30
N VAL A 31 -3.29 12.08 10.41
CA VAL A 31 -3.13 13.11 9.38
C VAL A 31 -4.29 13.07 8.37
N LYS A 32 -4.65 11.87 7.87
CA LYS A 32 -5.76 11.69 6.92
C LYS A 32 -7.12 12.07 7.52
N ARG A 33 -7.28 11.95 8.84
CA ARG A 33 -8.45 12.43 9.59
C ARG A 33 -8.43 13.93 9.87
N GLY A 34 -7.33 14.63 9.55
CA GLY A 34 -7.13 16.04 9.88
C GLY A 34 -6.88 16.32 11.37
N THR A 35 -6.57 15.29 12.18
CA THR A 35 -6.18 15.47 13.59
C THR A 35 -4.80 16.10 13.71
N PHE A 36 -3.88 15.71 12.83
CA PHE A 36 -2.59 16.37 12.66
C PHE A 36 -2.46 16.93 11.25
N SER A 37 -1.75 18.04 11.10
CA SER A 37 -1.54 18.70 9.81
C SER A 37 -0.13 18.43 9.25
N TYR A 38 0.42 17.24 9.47
CA TYR A 38 1.77 16.94 9.00
C TYR A 38 1.82 16.76 7.48
N VAL A 39 2.81 17.40 6.85
CA VAL A 39 3.14 17.26 5.43
C VAL A 39 3.93 15.98 5.20
N SER A 40 4.88 15.68 6.09
CA SER A 40 5.73 14.48 6.00
C SER A 40 6.03 13.90 7.38
N LEU A 41 6.29 12.59 7.40
CA LEU A 41 6.80 11.86 8.54
C LEU A 41 8.20 11.35 8.22
N TYR A 42 9.17 11.63 9.09
CA TYR A 42 10.53 11.10 8.98
C TYR A 42 10.70 9.98 9.99
N CYS A 43 11.15 8.81 9.53
CA CYS A 43 11.33 7.63 10.36
C CYS A 43 12.80 7.50 10.80
N GLU A 44 13.06 7.24 12.07
CA GLU A 44 14.42 7.04 12.60
C GLU A 44 15.39 8.18 12.25
N HIS A 45 14.91 9.42 12.33
CA HIS A 45 15.69 10.63 12.04
C HIS A 45 15.64 11.55 13.25
N HIS A 46 16.74 11.63 14.01
CA HIS A 46 16.87 12.24 15.35
C HIS A 46 15.98 11.62 16.43
N GLU A 47 14.71 11.35 16.13
CA GLU A 47 13.71 10.69 16.96
C GLU A 47 13.12 9.46 16.28
N ASP A 48 12.27 8.72 17.00
CA ASP A 48 11.59 7.55 16.46
C ASP A 48 10.69 7.98 15.26
N PHE A 49 10.00 9.13 15.40
CA PHE A 49 9.43 9.88 14.28
C PHE A 49 9.59 11.40 14.45
N LEU A 50 9.74 12.11 13.33
CA LEU A 50 9.52 13.56 13.23
C LEU A 50 8.34 13.85 12.31
N GLY A 51 7.39 14.67 12.77
CA GLY A 51 6.27 15.16 11.95
C GLY A 51 6.53 16.57 11.45
N GLU A 52 6.74 16.74 10.15
CA GLU A 52 6.93 18.05 9.49
C GLU A 52 5.58 18.74 9.35
N ARG A 53 5.46 19.94 9.92
CA ARG A 53 4.27 20.79 9.87
C ARG A 53 4.32 21.72 8.64
N PRO A 54 3.19 22.33 8.24
CA PRO A 54 3.15 23.21 7.07
C PRO A 54 3.93 24.52 7.27
N ASP A 55 4.20 24.89 8.51
CA ASP A 55 5.04 26.05 8.89
C ASP A 55 6.54 25.74 8.88
N GLY A 56 6.94 24.51 8.48
CA GLY A 56 8.33 24.07 8.42
C GLY A 56 8.89 23.59 9.76
N ARG A 57 8.09 23.59 10.84
CA ARG A 57 8.51 23.06 12.14
C ARG A 57 8.27 21.56 12.27
N PHE A 58 8.99 20.92 13.18
CA PHE A 58 8.93 19.48 13.41
C PHE A 58 8.48 19.15 14.82
N ASP A 59 7.53 18.23 14.93
CA ASP A 59 7.14 17.64 16.20
C ASP A 59 7.88 16.31 16.42
N GLY A 60 8.52 16.16 17.59
CA GLY A 60 9.32 14.98 17.94
C GLY A 60 8.50 13.91 18.64
N TRP A 61 8.61 12.66 18.21
CA TRP A 61 7.88 11.53 18.77
C TRP A 61 8.83 10.44 19.27
N GLN A 62 8.70 10.06 20.54
CA GLN A 62 9.36 8.89 21.13
C GLN A 62 8.32 7.82 21.47
N ILE A 63 8.45 6.64 20.86
CA ILE A 63 7.52 5.53 20.98
C ILE A 63 8.20 4.46 21.83
N LYS A 64 7.57 4.11 22.95
CA LYS A 64 8.13 3.14 23.89
C LYS A 64 7.07 2.13 24.29
N THR A 65 7.46 0.86 24.27
CA THR A 65 6.64 -0.20 24.83
C THR A 65 7.06 -0.49 26.27
N SER A 66 6.11 -0.87 27.11
CA SER A 66 6.36 -1.41 28.44
C SER A 66 5.53 -2.67 28.65
N LYS A 67 6.08 -3.64 29.36
CA LYS A 67 5.34 -4.84 29.75
C LYS A 67 4.39 -4.48 30.92
N PRO A 68 3.28 -5.22 31.13
CA PRO A 68 2.37 -4.95 32.24
C PRO A 68 3.06 -4.88 33.61
N GLU A 69 4.12 -5.67 33.82
CA GLU A 69 4.90 -5.71 35.06
C GLU A 69 5.74 -4.45 35.28
N GLY A 70 6.07 -3.73 34.19
CA GLY A 70 6.81 -2.46 34.25
C GLY A 70 5.99 -1.31 34.84
N GLY A 71 4.67 -1.49 34.98
CA GLY A 71 3.77 -0.52 35.57
C GLY A 71 3.65 0.79 34.79
N ALA A 72 3.15 1.81 35.47
CA ALA A 72 2.92 3.12 34.89
C ALA A 72 4.21 3.97 34.81
N TRP A 73 4.33 4.79 33.77
CA TRP A 73 5.50 5.64 33.55
C TRP A 73 5.62 6.74 34.60
N ARG A 74 6.82 6.93 35.14
CA ARG A 74 7.17 7.97 36.11
C ARG A 74 8.34 8.79 35.59
N LEU A 75 8.53 10.00 36.10
CA LEU A 75 9.68 10.84 35.73
C LEU A 75 11.04 10.23 36.13
N THR A 76 11.04 9.15 36.91
CA THR A 76 12.23 8.37 37.27
C THR A 76 12.35 7.08 36.46
N SER A 77 11.46 6.83 35.50
CA SER A 77 11.52 5.65 34.64
C SER A 77 12.68 5.81 33.65
N PRO A 78 13.69 4.92 33.62
CA PRO A 78 14.92 5.15 32.86
C PRO A 78 14.70 5.41 31.36
N ALA A 79 13.76 4.71 30.72
CA ALA A 79 13.46 4.93 29.31
C ALA A 79 12.76 6.28 29.04
N LEU A 80 11.96 6.78 29.99
CA LEU A 80 11.36 8.11 29.88
C LEU A 80 12.42 9.19 30.10
N VAL A 81 13.26 9.05 31.13
CA VAL A 81 14.40 9.96 31.38
C VAL A 81 15.26 10.07 30.12
N LYS A 82 15.67 8.93 29.54
CA LYS A 82 16.45 8.90 28.30
C LYS A 82 15.74 9.61 27.13
N SER A 83 14.42 9.46 27.01
CA SER A 83 13.64 10.12 25.95
C SER A 83 13.61 11.63 26.14
N ILE A 84 13.47 12.10 27.39
CA ILE A 84 13.54 13.53 27.72
C ILE A 84 14.94 14.08 27.39
N GLY A 85 16.01 13.34 27.70
CA GLY A 85 17.37 13.71 27.31
C GLY A 85 17.52 13.92 25.80
N ARG A 86 17.01 13.00 24.98
CA ARG A 86 17.02 13.16 23.50
C ARG A 86 16.25 14.41 23.04
N PHE A 87 15.11 14.70 23.66
CA PHE A 87 14.36 15.91 23.35
C PHE A 87 15.12 17.19 23.72
N ILE A 88 15.91 17.18 24.79
CA ILE A 88 16.79 18.31 25.15
C ILE A 88 17.87 18.49 24.09
N GLU A 89 18.57 17.41 23.72
CA GLU A 89 19.59 17.43 22.66
C GLU A 89 19.02 17.95 21.32
N LEU A 90 17.82 17.49 20.95
CA LEU A 90 17.14 17.90 19.73
C LEU A 90 16.73 19.37 19.76
N LEU A 91 16.16 19.85 20.87
CA LEU A 91 15.78 21.26 21.01
C LEU A 91 17.00 22.19 21.01
N GLU A 92 18.11 21.75 21.60
CA GLU A 92 19.36 22.52 21.63
C GLU A 92 20.02 22.60 20.25
N ALA A 93 20.02 21.51 19.50
CA ALA A 93 20.57 21.48 18.16
C ALA A 93 19.71 22.27 17.14
N HIS A 94 18.38 22.29 17.32
CA HIS A 94 17.42 22.83 16.36
C HIS A 94 16.31 23.71 17.00
N PRO A 95 16.65 24.78 17.74
CA PRO A 95 15.71 25.49 18.62
C PRO A 95 14.51 26.13 17.90
N ASP A 96 14.73 26.62 16.68
CA ASP A 96 13.69 27.32 15.90
C ASP A 96 12.85 26.38 15.03
N GLU A 97 13.37 25.19 14.74
CA GLU A 97 12.76 24.18 13.86
C GLU A 97 11.88 23.21 14.64
N ILE A 98 12.05 23.06 15.95
CA ILE A 98 11.30 22.09 16.76
C ILE A 98 10.07 22.72 17.42
N GLY A 99 8.92 22.10 17.18
CA GLY A 99 7.62 22.37 17.79
C GLY A 99 7.47 21.70 19.15
N ASP A 100 6.57 20.71 19.25
CA ASP A 100 6.32 20.00 20.52
C ASP A 100 6.72 18.53 20.49
N PHE A 101 6.95 17.98 21.69
CA PHE A 101 7.38 16.61 21.91
C PHE A 101 6.24 15.71 22.37
N LYS A 102 6.24 14.46 21.91
CA LYS A 102 5.22 13.47 22.23
C LYS A 102 5.89 12.18 22.68
N PHE A 103 5.63 11.78 23.92
CA PHE A 103 6.00 10.47 24.43
C PHE A 103 4.80 9.53 24.37
N VAL A 104 4.94 8.45 23.61
CA VAL A 104 3.87 7.49 23.32
C VAL A 104 4.20 6.17 23.97
N SER A 105 3.21 5.56 24.62
CA SER A 105 3.35 4.18 25.09
C SER A 105 2.04 3.41 25.18
N ASN A 106 2.13 2.08 25.07
CA ASN A 106 1.04 1.17 25.41
C ASN A 106 0.69 1.18 26.91
N SER A 107 1.59 1.68 27.77
CA SER A 107 1.35 1.83 29.20
C SER A 107 1.00 3.28 29.56
N ALA A 108 0.12 3.44 30.56
CA ALA A 108 -0.25 4.76 31.05
C ALA A 108 0.88 5.42 31.87
N ILE A 109 0.81 6.74 32.03
CA ILE A 109 1.60 7.45 33.05
C ILE A 109 1.03 7.21 34.45
N ASP A 110 1.88 7.31 35.48
CA ASP A 110 1.42 7.24 36.86
C ASP A 110 0.40 8.34 37.10
N HIS A 111 -0.64 7.99 37.86
CA HIS A 111 -1.73 8.90 38.20
C HIS A 111 -1.87 8.94 39.72
N VAL A 112 -1.84 10.15 40.26
CA VAL A 112 -1.99 10.37 41.70
C VAL A 112 -3.41 10.89 41.94
N THR A 113 -4.17 10.18 42.77
CA THR A 113 -5.53 10.61 43.14
C THR A 113 -5.49 11.80 44.08
N PRO A 114 -6.54 12.66 44.11
CA PRO A 114 -6.61 13.81 45.02
C PRO A 114 -6.47 13.47 46.51
N ALA A 115 -6.70 12.21 46.89
CA ALA A 115 -6.57 11.73 48.26
C ALA A 115 -5.12 11.43 48.70
N SER A 116 -4.16 11.42 47.77
CA SER A 116 -2.77 11.11 48.09
C SER A 116 -2.06 12.32 48.70
N LYS A 117 -1.58 12.17 49.94
CA LYS A 117 -0.80 13.19 50.67
C LYS A 117 0.72 13.06 50.50
N GLY A 118 1.19 12.16 49.63
CA GLY A 118 2.62 11.89 49.47
C GLY A 118 3.26 12.86 48.49
N ASP A 119 3.93 13.89 49.00
CA ASP A 119 4.56 14.95 48.19
C ASP A 119 5.60 14.39 47.22
N ASP A 120 6.47 13.47 47.64
CA ASP A 120 7.45 12.83 46.75
C ASP A 120 6.79 12.07 45.57
N ARG A 121 5.59 11.48 45.76
CA ARG A 121 4.89 10.78 44.67
C ARG A 121 4.21 11.78 43.73
N ARG A 122 3.66 12.86 44.28
CA ARG A 122 3.04 13.94 43.51
C ARG A 122 4.07 14.64 42.63
N GLY A 123 5.25 14.95 43.17
CA GLY A 123 6.35 15.57 42.44
C GLY A 123 6.85 14.72 41.26
N ARG A 124 6.86 13.39 41.40
CA ARG A 124 7.31 12.46 40.34
C ARG A 124 6.24 12.06 39.33
N CYS A 125 4.99 12.48 39.55
CA CYS A 125 3.87 12.19 38.67
C CYS A 125 4.01 13.03 37.38
N PRO A 126 4.20 12.41 36.20
CA PRO A 126 4.45 13.16 34.98
C PRO A 126 3.32 14.13 34.65
N GLY A 127 2.07 13.68 34.75
CA GLY A 127 0.90 14.52 34.43
C GLY A 127 0.77 15.75 35.33
N LEU A 128 1.01 15.60 36.65
CA LEU A 128 0.96 16.73 37.58
C LEU A 128 2.12 17.70 37.38
N MET A 129 3.32 17.19 37.10
CA MET A 129 4.49 18.02 36.79
C MET A 129 4.22 18.89 35.55
N LEU A 130 3.76 18.30 34.44
CA LEU A 130 3.47 19.05 33.22
C LEU A 130 2.34 20.07 33.43
N GLN A 131 1.31 19.70 34.19
CA GLN A 131 0.25 20.64 34.55
C GLN A 131 0.80 21.83 35.36
N HIS A 132 1.73 21.59 36.29
CA HIS A 132 2.36 22.66 37.08
C HIS A 132 3.25 23.54 36.21
N ILE A 133 4.07 22.94 35.34
CA ILE A 133 4.96 23.67 34.42
C ILE A 133 4.19 24.58 33.48
N SER A 134 3.03 24.14 32.96
CA SER A 134 2.21 25.00 32.07
C SER A 134 1.62 26.23 32.78
N GLN A 135 1.66 26.29 34.11
CA GLN A 135 1.24 27.44 34.92
C GLN A 135 2.43 28.33 35.34
N CYS A 136 3.66 27.90 35.08
CA CYS A 136 4.89 28.62 35.38
C CYS A 136 5.33 29.45 34.17
N SER A 137 5.96 30.61 34.41
CA SER A 137 6.56 31.40 33.32
C SER A 137 8.02 31.03 33.10
N THR A 138 8.72 30.66 34.17
CA THR A 138 10.14 30.29 34.19
C THR A 138 10.38 29.07 35.06
N ALA A 139 11.56 28.46 34.93
CA ALA A 139 11.96 27.33 35.78
C ALA A 139 12.00 27.70 37.28
N GLY A 140 12.28 28.97 37.61
CA GLY A 140 12.30 29.46 38.99
C GLY A 140 10.91 29.55 39.65
N ASP A 141 9.83 29.48 38.87
CA ASP A 141 8.46 29.52 39.39
C ASP A 141 7.95 28.13 39.83
N ILE A 142 8.75 27.07 39.64
CA ILE A 142 8.40 25.72 40.05
C ILE A 142 8.37 25.65 41.58
N LYS A 143 7.24 25.19 42.12
CA LYS A 143 6.98 25.11 43.56
C LYS A 143 6.95 23.67 44.04
N GLU A 144 7.11 23.50 45.34
CA GLU A 144 6.85 22.21 45.99
C GLU A 144 5.43 21.71 45.68
N PRO A 145 5.24 20.40 45.47
CA PRO A 145 6.21 19.31 45.68
C PRO A 145 7.08 18.96 44.46
N PHE A 146 7.08 19.81 43.41
CA PHE A 146 7.67 19.48 42.11
C PHE A 146 9.17 19.82 42.01
N THR A 147 9.62 20.85 42.72
CA THR A 147 10.99 21.39 42.65
C THR A 147 12.05 20.28 42.81
N LYS A 148 11.98 19.50 43.88
CA LYS A 148 12.93 18.40 44.13
C LYS A 148 12.95 17.35 43.00
N ALA A 149 11.80 17.00 42.45
CA ALA A 149 11.73 16.00 41.37
C ALA A 149 12.28 16.56 40.05
N PHE A 150 12.04 17.84 39.78
CA PHE A 150 12.57 18.56 38.62
C PHE A 150 14.10 18.69 38.70
N ASP A 151 14.64 19.14 39.83
CA ASP A 151 16.07 19.33 40.02
C ASP A 151 16.84 18.00 39.91
N ASN A 152 16.28 16.92 40.46
CA ASN A 152 16.87 15.59 40.33
C ASN A 152 16.91 15.12 38.87
N LEU A 153 15.84 15.36 38.11
CA LEU A 153 15.77 15.01 36.69
C LEU A 153 16.77 15.84 35.86
N ALA A 154 16.87 17.15 36.13
CA ALA A 154 17.83 18.03 35.49
C ALA A 154 19.27 17.57 35.77
N ALA A 155 19.58 17.24 37.02
CA ALA A 155 20.88 16.73 37.43
C ALA A 155 21.20 15.37 36.79
N GLU A 156 20.23 14.44 36.72
CA GLU A 156 20.41 13.13 36.07
C GLU A 156 20.69 13.27 34.57
N LEU A 157 20.09 14.25 33.92
CA LEU A 157 20.28 14.54 32.49
C LEU A 157 21.49 15.46 32.21
N GLY A 158 22.11 16.04 33.24
CA GLY A 158 23.14 17.06 33.08
C GLY A 158 22.65 18.34 32.39
N ALA A 159 21.34 18.61 32.45
CA ALA A 159 20.70 19.73 31.77
C ALA A 159 20.52 20.94 32.70
N THR A 160 20.51 22.14 32.12
CA THR A 160 20.10 23.35 32.83
C THR A 160 18.60 23.32 33.13
N ALA A 161 18.19 24.08 34.16
CA ALA A 161 16.78 24.19 34.52
C ALA A 161 15.93 24.73 33.35
N GLU A 162 16.46 25.68 32.59
CA GLU A 162 15.81 26.29 31.44
C GLU A 162 15.64 25.31 30.27
N GLN A 163 16.65 24.48 30.00
CA GLN A 163 16.55 23.43 28.97
C GLN A 163 15.46 22.41 29.32
N LEU A 164 15.48 21.88 30.55
CA LEU A 164 14.48 20.91 31.00
C LEU A 164 13.07 21.54 31.02
N PHE A 165 12.96 22.78 31.50
CA PHE A 165 11.69 23.51 31.50
C PHE A 165 11.14 23.70 30.08
N GLY A 166 12.00 24.07 29.13
CA GLY A 166 11.63 24.24 27.73
C GLY A 166 11.08 22.96 27.10
N VAL A 167 11.72 21.81 27.36
CA VAL A 167 11.26 20.51 26.86
C VAL A 167 9.97 20.06 27.55
N LEU A 168 9.92 20.09 28.88
CA LEU A 168 8.73 19.66 29.61
C LEU A 168 7.52 20.55 29.31
N GLY A 169 7.71 21.86 29.12
CA GLY A 169 6.65 22.77 28.71
C GLY A 169 6.04 22.46 27.34
N ARG A 170 6.74 21.68 26.50
CA ARG A 170 6.30 21.24 25.16
C ARG A 170 6.05 19.74 25.08
N LEU A 171 6.14 19.01 26.20
CA LEU A 171 5.97 17.56 26.21
C LEU A 171 4.50 17.18 26.40
N ALA A 172 4.02 16.22 25.62
CA ALA A 172 2.74 15.58 25.82
C ALA A 172 2.89 14.06 25.95
N PHE A 173 2.08 13.46 26.83
CA PHE A 173 1.99 12.00 26.96
C PHE A 173 0.77 11.48 26.20
N VAL A 174 0.99 10.46 25.37
CA VAL A 174 -0.07 9.84 24.57
C VAL A 174 -0.14 8.35 24.90
N LYS A 175 -1.33 7.88 25.31
CA LYS A 175 -1.58 6.46 25.49
C LYS A 175 -1.86 5.83 24.13
N GLY A 176 -0.95 4.97 23.68
CA GLY A 176 -1.12 4.15 22.49
C GLY A 176 -1.91 2.86 22.77
N PRO A 177 -2.28 2.11 21.71
CA PRO A 177 -2.97 0.82 21.85
C PRO A 177 -2.13 -0.22 22.61
N SER A 178 -2.81 -1.24 23.13
CA SER A 178 -2.14 -2.41 23.72
C SER A 178 -1.33 -3.14 22.64
N ARG A 179 -0.22 -3.80 23.02
CA ARG A 179 0.62 -4.53 22.05
C ARG A 179 -0.12 -5.69 21.39
N GLU A 180 -1.02 -6.33 22.14
CA GLU A 180 -1.74 -7.54 21.70
C GLU A 180 -2.86 -7.20 20.71
N GLU A 181 -3.51 -6.06 20.87
CA GLU A 181 -4.67 -5.67 20.07
C GLU A 181 -4.31 -4.66 18.97
N PHE A 182 -3.05 -4.19 18.89
CA PHE A 182 -2.70 -3.09 18.00
C PHE A 182 -2.99 -3.43 16.53
N ASP A 183 -2.67 -4.63 16.06
CA ASP A 183 -2.92 -5.03 14.67
C ASP A 183 -4.42 -4.95 14.32
N ALA A 184 -5.30 -5.41 15.22
CA ALA A 184 -6.75 -5.39 15.03
C ALA A 184 -7.31 -3.97 15.15
N ALA A 185 -6.88 -3.22 16.16
CA ALA A 185 -7.29 -1.82 16.34
C ALA A 185 -6.86 -0.97 15.14
N LEU A 186 -5.63 -1.14 14.65
CA LEU A 186 -5.09 -0.40 13.52
C LEU A 186 -5.87 -0.71 12.23
N ALA A 187 -6.15 -1.97 11.93
CA ALA A 187 -6.91 -2.35 10.74
C ALA A 187 -8.37 -1.90 10.81
N HIS A 188 -9.08 -2.20 11.89
CA HIS A 188 -10.54 -2.09 11.92
C HIS A 188 -11.05 -0.80 12.59
N GLU A 189 -10.30 -0.20 13.51
CA GLU A 189 -10.73 1.03 14.21
C GLU A 189 -10.03 2.28 13.71
N HIS A 190 -8.81 2.15 13.18
CA HIS A 190 -8.06 3.25 12.58
C HIS A 190 -8.30 3.33 11.07
N LEU A 191 -7.86 2.33 10.30
CA LEU A 191 -8.00 2.32 8.85
C LEU A 191 -9.46 2.18 8.42
N GLY A 192 -10.20 1.20 8.95
CA GLY A 192 -11.59 0.94 8.56
C GLY A 192 -12.58 2.09 8.79
N LYS A 193 -12.25 3.07 9.65
CA LYS A 193 -13.09 4.27 9.88
C LYS A 193 -12.71 5.46 8.97
N LEU A 194 -11.70 5.33 8.11
CA LEU A 194 -11.42 6.34 7.09
C LEU A 194 -12.45 6.22 5.97
N GLY A 195 -12.99 7.36 5.51
CA GLY A 195 -13.99 7.36 4.43
C GLY A 195 -13.51 6.67 3.16
N GLU A 196 -12.23 6.81 2.84
CA GLU A 196 -11.55 6.17 1.70
C GLU A 196 -11.31 4.66 1.88
N CYS A 197 -11.41 4.11 3.10
CA CYS A 197 -11.25 2.68 3.38
C CYS A 197 -12.54 1.99 3.84
N ALA A 198 -13.64 2.73 4.01
CA ALA A 198 -14.90 2.23 4.60
C ALA A 198 -15.58 1.12 3.77
N HIS A 199 -15.22 1.00 2.49
CA HIS A 199 -15.73 -0.02 1.57
C HIS A 199 -14.93 -1.32 1.57
N LEU A 200 -13.79 -1.35 2.27
CA LEU A 200 -12.89 -2.50 2.28
C LEU A 200 -13.38 -3.59 3.24
N THR A 201 -13.15 -4.84 2.85
CA THR A 201 -13.37 -6.01 3.71
C THR A 201 -12.32 -6.10 4.81
N ALA A 202 -12.59 -6.92 5.85
CA ALA A 202 -11.63 -7.14 6.94
C ALA A 202 -10.26 -7.64 6.42
N THR A 203 -10.26 -8.58 5.47
CA THR A 203 -9.02 -9.11 4.88
C THR A 203 -8.25 -8.07 4.08
N GLU A 204 -8.94 -7.21 3.34
CA GLU A 204 -8.31 -6.10 2.60
C GLU A 204 -7.72 -5.06 3.55
N LEU A 205 -8.39 -4.77 4.67
CA LEU A 205 -7.86 -3.89 5.72
C LEU A 205 -6.62 -4.47 6.41
N ASP A 206 -6.60 -5.77 6.69
CA ASP A 206 -5.42 -6.45 7.23
C ASP A 206 -4.23 -6.39 6.27
N THR A 207 -4.49 -6.60 4.98
CA THR A 207 -3.46 -6.53 3.94
C THR A 207 -2.92 -5.10 3.81
N LEU A 208 -3.81 -4.10 3.74
CA LEU A 208 -3.43 -2.69 3.69
C LEU A 208 -2.62 -2.28 4.92
N ARG A 209 -3.01 -2.73 6.12
CA ARG A 209 -2.23 -2.52 7.34
C ARG A 209 -0.81 -3.04 7.18
N ASP A 210 -0.64 -4.29 6.78
CA ASP A 210 0.68 -4.91 6.70
C ASP A 210 1.57 -4.24 5.64
N GLU A 211 1.00 -3.77 4.53
CA GLU A 211 1.72 -2.99 3.52
C GLU A 211 2.18 -1.63 4.02
N LEU A 212 1.30 -0.91 4.71
CA LEU A 212 1.61 0.38 5.32
C LEU A 212 2.68 0.22 6.39
N VAL A 213 2.54 -0.76 7.29
CA VAL A 213 3.57 -1.10 8.29
C VAL A 213 4.89 -1.44 7.60
N GLY A 214 4.85 -2.22 6.52
CA GLY A 214 6.02 -2.52 5.69
C GLY A 214 6.67 -1.29 5.06
N LYS A 215 5.88 -0.28 4.67
CA LYS A 215 6.39 1.01 4.16
C LYS A 215 7.16 1.78 5.25
N PHE A 216 6.60 1.87 6.46
CA PHE A 216 7.29 2.50 7.59
C PHE A 216 8.55 1.72 7.99
N HIS A 217 8.51 0.39 7.97
CA HIS A 217 9.71 -0.44 8.20
C HIS A 217 10.81 -0.17 7.17
N ARG A 218 10.48 -0.08 5.87
CA ARG A 218 11.47 0.24 4.82
C ARG A 218 12.09 1.62 5.01
N ALA A 219 11.29 2.62 5.38
CA ALA A 219 11.76 3.96 5.68
C ALA A 219 12.69 3.99 6.91
N ALA A 220 12.31 3.30 7.98
CA ALA A 220 13.11 3.20 9.21
C ALA A 220 14.44 2.45 9.01
N SER A 221 14.46 1.41 8.18
CA SER A 221 15.63 0.54 7.96
C SER A 221 16.65 1.07 6.96
N LEU A 222 16.52 2.32 6.49
CA LEU A 222 17.39 2.90 5.45
C LEU A 222 17.45 2.04 4.18
N HIS A 223 16.33 1.46 3.79
CA HIS A 223 16.24 0.65 2.58
C HIS A 223 16.29 1.54 1.34
N VAL A 224 17.51 1.90 0.92
CA VAL A 224 17.79 2.70 -0.28
C VAL A 224 18.18 1.76 -1.42
N THR A 225 17.33 1.67 -2.44
CA THR A 225 17.60 0.96 -3.70
C THR A 225 18.17 1.86 -4.78
N ASP A 226 18.33 3.16 -4.48
CA ASP A 226 18.77 4.17 -5.43
C ASP A 226 20.30 4.07 -5.67
N PRO A 227 20.77 3.88 -6.92
CA PRO A 227 22.19 3.88 -7.25
C PRO A 227 22.88 5.21 -6.92
N ASP A 228 22.16 6.33 -6.91
CA ASP A 228 22.71 7.67 -6.62
C ASP A 228 23.19 7.81 -5.17
N ARG A 229 22.78 6.89 -4.28
CA ARG A 229 23.33 6.76 -2.92
C ARG A 229 24.87 6.72 -2.90
N HIS A 230 25.47 6.12 -3.92
CA HIS A 230 26.93 5.99 -4.05
C HIS A 230 27.56 7.10 -4.92
N LEU A 231 26.75 7.93 -5.58
CA LEU A 231 27.18 8.95 -6.55
C LEU A 231 27.14 10.38 -5.98
N LEU A 232 26.75 10.55 -4.72
CA LEU A 232 26.86 11.81 -3.99
C LEU A 232 28.33 12.13 -3.66
N ASP A 233 29.06 12.55 -4.69
CA ASP A 233 30.09 13.56 -4.62
C ASP A 233 30.33 14.15 -6.03
N ARG A 234 30.23 15.49 -6.14
CA ARG A 234 30.81 16.39 -7.17
C ARG A 234 29.99 16.99 -8.32
N LEU A 235 28.81 16.51 -8.72
CA LEU A 235 28.19 17.02 -9.98
C LEU A 235 26.82 17.69 -9.89
N SER A 236 26.03 17.48 -8.84
CA SER A 236 24.68 18.04 -8.72
C SER A 236 24.61 19.09 -7.60
N GLY A 237 24.38 20.35 -7.97
CA GLY A 237 24.13 21.46 -7.05
C GLY A 237 22.78 21.41 -6.31
N ASN A 238 22.04 20.30 -6.40
CA ASN A 238 20.83 20.05 -5.61
C ASN A 238 21.16 19.02 -4.53
N CYS A 239 21.28 19.52 -3.30
CA CYS A 239 21.84 18.82 -2.15
C CYS A 239 20.73 18.22 -1.26
N SER A 240 19.95 17.27 -1.77
CA SER A 240 19.03 16.48 -0.94
C SER A 240 19.62 15.09 -0.69
N ASP A 241 19.97 14.79 0.56
CA ASP A 241 20.55 13.51 0.95
C ASP A 241 19.53 12.36 0.73
N PRO A 242 19.78 11.39 -0.17
CA PRO A 242 18.90 10.26 -0.47
C PRO A 242 18.67 9.39 0.76
N THR A 243 19.58 9.41 1.73
CA THR A 243 19.43 8.73 3.03
C THR A 243 18.30 9.35 3.85
N ILE A 244 18.22 10.68 3.86
CA ILE A 244 17.15 11.42 4.53
C ILE A 244 15.84 11.29 3.74
N LEU A 245 15.90 11.38 2.41
CA LEU A 245 14.71 11.20 1.56
C LEU A 245 14.10 9.79 1.70
N ALA A 246 14.91 8.74 1.81
CA ALA A 246 14.41 7.38 1.99
C ALA A 246 13.70 7.18 3.35
N LYS A 247 14.04 7.99 4.35
CA LYS A 247 13.35 8.02 5.66
C LYS A 247 12.05 8.82 5.64
N ARG A 248 11.83 9.65 4.62
CA ARG A 248 10.69 10.54 4.50
C ARG A 248 9.49 9.83 3.87
N ILE A 249 8.34 9.97 4.52
CA ILE A 249 7.04 9.57 4.00
C ILE A 249 6.21 10.83 3.82
N VAL A 250 5.96 11.22 2.57
CA VAL A 250 5.06 12.33 2.24
C VAL A 250 3.62 11.87 2.43
N CYS A 251 2.91 12.46 3.40
CA CYS A 251 1.59 11.98 3.84
C CYS A 251 0.55 12.00 2.70
N ALA A 252 0.62 13.01 1.83
CA ALA A 252 -0.30 13.16 0.70
C ALA A 252 -0.11 12.07 -0.37
N GLU A 253 1.11 11.57 -0.54
CA GLU A 253 1.47 10.57 -1.57
C GLU A 253 1.18 9.13 -1.13
N VAL A 254 0.87 8.91 0.15
CA VAL A 254 0.49 7.57 0.60
C VAL A 254 -0.94 7.26 0.14
N SER A 255 -1.02 6.35 -0.83
CA SER A 255 -2.27 5.72 -1.26
C SER A 255 -2.78 4.77 -0.18
N LEU A 256 -4.07 4.88 0.13
CA LEU A 256 -4.80 3.93 0.99
C LEU A 256 -5.69 3.00 0.16
N ALA A 257 -5.48 2.93 -1.15
CA ALA A 257 -6.13 1.93 -1.98
C ALA A 257 -5.62 0.54 -1.58
N PRO A 258 -6.49 -0.50 -1.57
CA PRO A 258 -6.02 -1.85 -1.38
C PRO A 258 -5.00 -2.17 -2.47
N PRO A 259 -3.97 -2.97 -2.17
CA PRO A 259 -3.14 -3.51 -3.24
C PRO A 259 -4.04 -4.19 -4.24
N ALA A 260 -3.78 -3.97 -5.53
CA ALA A 260 -4.42 -4.76 -6.56
C ALA A 260 -4.03 -6.21 -6.28
N THR A 261 -4.91 -6.96 -5.62
CA THR A 261 -4.70 -8.38 -5.33
C THR A 261 -4.30 -8.99 -6.66
N PRO A 262 -3.07 -9.53 -6.82
CA PRO A 262 -2.74 -10.28 -8.00
C PRO A 262 -3.59 -11.53 -7.90
N SER A 263 -4.80 -11.44 -8.46
CA SER A 263 -5.63 -12.58 -8.71
C SER A 263 -4.70 -13.59 -9.38
N ARG A 264 -4.48 -14.75 -8.75
CA ARG A 264 -4.06 -15.94 -9.47
C ARG A 264 -5.22 -16.35 -10.37
N ALA A 265 -5.62 -15.45 -11.27
CA ALA A 265 -6.54 -15.72 -12.33
C ALA A 265 -5.88 -16.80 -13.16
N PHE A 266 -6.67 -17.82 -13.50
CA PHE A 266 -6.30 -18.75 -14.54
C PHE A 266 -5.79 -17.97 -15.76
N ALA A 267 -4.62 -18.34 -16.28
CA ALA A 267 -4.05 -17.71 -17.46
C ALA A 267 -3.54 -18.78 -18.42
N TYR A 268 -3.86 -18.63 -19.70
CA TYR A 268 -3.29 -19.43 -20.78
C TYR A 268 -1.80 -19.10 -20.91
N VAL A 269 -0.96 -20.14 -20.94
CA VAL A 269 0.50 -20.04 -21.07
C VAL A 269 0.91 -20.27 -22.52
N GLY A 270 1.99 -19.62 -22.95
CA GLY A 270 2.57 -19.76 -24.28
C GLY A 270 2.52 -18.47 -25.12
N GLU A 271 3.12 -18.53 -26.30
CA GLU A 271 3.09 -17.43 -27.27
C GLU A 271 1.75 -17.41 -28.02
N PRO A 272 1.19 -16.24 -28.35
CA PRO A 272 0.02 -16.15 -29.21
C PRO A 272 0.35 -16.71 -30.60
N ALA A 273 -0.61 -17.41 -31.21
CA ALA A 273 -0.46 -17.83 -32.60
C ALA A 273 -0.82 -16.69 -33.56
N ILE A 274 -1.74 -15.81 -33.14
CA ILE A 274 -2.07 -14.61 -33.91
C ILE A 274 -0.85 -13.70 -33.94
N ASN A 275 -0.46 -13.28 -35.14
CA ASN A 275 0.62 -12.32 -35.33
C ASN A 275 0.06 -10.99 -35.86
N PRO A 276 -0.26 -10.02 -34.98
CA PRO A 276 -0.73 -8.70 -35.41
C PRO A 276 0.31 -8.02 -36.31
N GLY A 277 -0.13 -7.49 -37.46
CA GLY A 277 0.73 -6.91 -38.49
C GLY A 277 1.44 -7.93 -39.38
N GLY A 278 1.23 -9.24 -39.17
CA GLY A 278 1.78 -10.30 -40.00
C GLY A 278 1.13 -10.41 -41.38
N GLN A 279 1.83 -11.04 -42.33
CA GLN A 279 1.24 -11.39 -43.63
C GLN A 279 0.16 -12.47 -43.46
N ARG A 280 -1.03 -12.23 -44.01
CA ARG A 280 -2.14 -13.19 -44.03
C ARG A 280 -2.40 -13.70 -45.45
N PRO A 281 -2.76 -14.98 -45.62
CA PRO A 281 -3.18 -15.50 -46.91
C PRO A 281 -4.44 -14.77 -47.42
N ALA A 282 -4.35 -14.20 -48.62
CA ALA A 282 -5.45 -13.45 -49.20
C ALA A 282 -6.66 -14.35 -49.52
N GLY A 283 -7.87 -13.89 -49.19
CA GLY A 283 -9.09 -14.58 -49.59
C GLY A 283 -9.51 -15.78 -48.73
N VAL A 284 -8.74 -16.15 -47.70
CA VAL A 284 -9.03 -17.35 -46.88
C VAL A 284 -10.27 -17.18 -46.02
N LEU A 285 -10.46 -16.00 -45.42
CA LEU A 285 -11.66 -15.69 -44.63
C LEU A 285 -12.92 -15.86 -45.48
N GLU A 286 -12.91 -15.25 -46.67
CA GLU A 286 -14.03 -15.26 -47.62
C GLU A 286 -14.37 -16.66 -48.08
N GLN A 287 -13.38 -17.43 -48.54
CA GLN A 287 -13.60 -18.81 -49.00
C GLN A 287 -14.23 -19.67 -47.91
N LYS A 288 -13.78 -19.53 -46.66
CA LYS A 288 -14.30 -20.32 -45.54
C LYS A 288 -15.70 -19.91 -45.12
N LEU A 289 -16.00 -18.61 -45.11
CA LEU A 289 -17.34 -18.11 -44.82
C LEU A 289 -18.32 -18.50 -45.93
N GLU A 290 -17.94 -18.33 -47.20
CA GLU A 290 -18.76 -18.72 -48.35
C GLU A 290 -19.09 -20.21 -48.33
N ARG A 291 -18.09 -21.08 -48.09
CA ARG A 291 -18.31 -22.52 -47.96
C ARG A 291 -19.19 -22.89 -46.76
N GLY A 292 -19.12 -22.10 -45.69
CA GLY A 292 -19.98 -22.21 -44.53
C GLY A 292 -21.42 -21.74 -44.77
N GLY A 293 -21.74 -21.12 -45.91
CA GLY A 293 -23.05 -20.51 -46.15
C GLY A 293 -23.22 -19.14 -45.48
N LEU A 294 -22.12 -18.43 -45.23
CA LEU A 294 -22.06 -17.14 -44.54
C LEU A 294 -21.67 -15.98 -45.48
N VAL A 295 -22.09 -16.03 -46.74
CA VAL A 295 -21.73 -15.03 -47.77
C VAL A 295 -22.08 -13.60 -47.32
N ASP A 296 -23.26 -13.41 -46.73
CA ASP A 296 -23.72 -12.09 -46.26
C ASP A 296 -22.94 -11.56 -45.05
N MET A 297 -22.16 -12.41 -44.36
CA MET A 297 -21.36 -12.03 -43.20
C MET A 297 -19.91 -11.71 -43.54
N VAL A 298 -19.49 -11.86 -44.80
CA VAL A 298 -18.09 -11.67 -45.21
C VAL A 298 -17.60 -10.25 -44.89
N GLU A 299 -18.31 -9.21 -45.33
CA GLU A 299 -17.91 -7.83 -45.10
C GLU A 299 -17.95 -7.45 -43.60
N TYR A 300 -18.93 -7.97 -42.88
CA TYR A 300 -19.00 -7.81 -41.43
C TYR A 300 -17.77 -8.40 -40.73
N MET A 301 -17.41 -9.64 -41.07
CA MET A 301 -16.26 -10.33 -40.46
C MET A 301 -14.93 -9.67 -40.81
N LYS A 302 -14.76 -9.18 -42.04
CA LYS A 302 -13.57 -8.40 -42.45
C LYS A 302 -13.41 -7.13 -41.62
N SER A 303 -14.50 -6.38 -41.44
CA SER A 303 -14.47 -5.16 -40.63
C SER A 303 -14.10 -5.46 -39.18
N ARG A 304 -14.61 -6.56 -38.60
CA ARG A 304 -14.25 -6.99 -37.25
C ARG A 304 -12.81 -7.47 -37.16
N GLU A 305 -12.33 -8.21 -38.16
CA GLU A 305 -10.92 -8.62 -38.26
C GLU A 305 -9.98 -7.41 -38.19
N GLN A 306 -10.22 -6.40 -39.02
CA GLN A 306 -9.42 -5.17 -39.05
C GLN A 306 -9.47 -4.39 -37.73
N ALA A 307 -10.65 -4.32 -37.11
CA ALA A 307 -10.79 -3.63 -35.83
C ALA A 307 -10.03 -4.32 -34.69
N ALA A 308 -10.12 -5.66 -34.61
CA ALA A 308 -9.36 -6.44 -33.62
C ALA A 308 -7.85 -6.36 -33.88
N GLU A 309 -7.43 -6.43 -35.14
CA GLU A 309 -6.04 -6.25 -35.55
C GLU A 309 -5.48 -4.91 -35.08
N TYR A 310 -6.19 -3.82 -35.35
CA TYR A 310 -5.79 -2.48 -34.96
C TYR A 310 -5.68 -2.34 -33.44
N GLN A 311 -6.66 -2.88 -32.70
CA GLN A 311 -6.65 -2.89 -31.24
C GLN A 311 -5.41 -3.62 -30.69
N PHE A 312 -5.08 -4.80 -31.22
CA PHE A 312 -3.90 -5.55 -30.77
C PHE A 312 -2.59 -4.86 -31.10
N LEU A 313 -2.49 -4.18 -32.26
CA LEU A 313 -1.33 -3.35 -32.60
C LEU A 313 -1.19 -2.15 -31.66
N GLU A 314 -2.30 -1.49 -31.33
CA GLU A 314 -2.31 -0.37 -30.38
C GLU A 314 -1.91 -0.82 -28.97
N ASP A 315 -2.39 -1.98 -28.52
CA ASP A 315 -2.03 -2.55 -27.22
C ASP A 315 -0.56 -2.98 -27.17
N GLN A 316 -0.02 -3.53 -28.26
CA GLN A 316 1.41 -3.82 -28.40
C GLN A 316 2.27 -2.53 -28.35
N ALA A 317 1.81 -1.45 -29.00
CA ALA A 317 2.51 -0.17 -28.97
C ALA A 317 2.48 0.48 -27.57
N LYS A 318 1.36 0.38 -26.86
CA LYS A 318 1.20 0.93 -25.51
C LYS A 318 1.99 0.13 -24.47
N ASN A 319 1.90 -1.20 -24.48
CA ASN A 319 2.44 -2.07 -23.44
C ASN A 319 3.06 -3.37 -24.01
N PRO A 320 4.25 -3.29 -24.63
CA PRO A 320 4.85 -4.44 -25.31
C PRO A 320 5.13 -5.64 -24.38
N ALA A 321 5.43 -5.39 -23.11
CA ALA A 321 5.76 -6.43 -22.13
C ALA A 321 4.57 -7.31 -21.70
N THR A 322 3.33 -6.83 -21.86
CA THR A 322 2.10 -7.53 -21.42
C THR A 322 1.17 -7.86 -22.59
N ALA A 323 1.26 -7.14 -23.71
CA ALA A 323 0.36 -7.29 -24.85
C ALA A 323 0.34 -8.71 -25.43
N GLY A 324 1.49 -9.36 -25.59
CA GLY A 324 1.53 -10.75 -26.08
C GLY A 324 0.80 -11.73 -25.15
N ARG A 325 0.95 -11.55 -23.83
CA ARG A 325 0.23 -12.37 -22.84
C ARG A 325 -1.26 -12.11 -22.88
N GLN A 326 -1.69 -10.85 -23.08
CA GLN A 326 -3.10 -10.49 -23.16
C GLN A 326 -3.74 -11.02 -24.45
N LEU A 327 -3.07 -10.88 -25.59
CA LEU A 327 -3.49 -11.46 -26.87
C LEU A 327 -3.69 -12.96 -26.74
N ARG A 328 -2.74 -13.66 -26.10
CA ARG A 328 -2.86 -15.10 -25.82
C ARG A 328 -4.13 -15.45 -25.02
N GLN A 329 -4.51 -14.61 -24.05
CA GLN A 329 -5.74 -14.88 -23.27
C GLN A 329 -6.99 -14.77 -24.13
N VAL A 330 -7.08 -13.72 -24.95
CA VAL A 330 -8.23 -13.47 -25.83
C VAL A 330 -8.31 -14.55 -26.91
N GLU A 331 -7.18 -14.86 -27.55
CA GLU A 331 -7.06 -15.87 -28.60
C GLU A 331 -7.55 -17.25 -28.14
N GLU A 332 -7.04 -17.77 -27.03
CA GLU A 332 -7.38 -19.12 -26.56
C GLU A 332 -8.82 -19.20 -26.03
N ALA A 333 -9.31 -18.14 -25.36
CA ALA A 333 -10.69 -18.08 -24.91
C ALA A 333 -11.68 -18.08 -26.09
N VAL A 334 -11.43 -17.25 -27.11
CA VAL A 334 -12.25 -17.18 -28.33
C VAL A 334 -12.17 -18.48 -29.12
N HIS A 335 -10.98 -19.04 -29.29
CA HIS A 335 -10.77 -20.29 -30.03
C HIS A 335 -11.53 -21.45 -29.36
N GLY A 336 -11.49 -21.55 -28.03
CA GLY A 336 -12.24 -22.56 -27.27
C GLY A 336 -13.75 -22.49 -27.54
N GLU A 337 -14.35 -21.31 -27.39
CA GLU A 337 -15.79 -21.10 -27.66
C GLU A 337 -16.16 -21.43 -29.11
N CYS A 338 -15.30 -21.07 -30.07
CA CYS A 338 -15.53 -21.35 -31.49
C CYS A 338 -15.45 -22.86 -31.80
N LEU A 339 -14.54 -23.60 -31.17
CA LEU A 339 -14.42 -25.05 -31.34
C LEU A 339 -15.63 -25.78 -30.76
N GLU A 340 -16.11 -25.37 -29.59
CA GLU A 340 -17.33 -25.94 -29.00
C GLU A 340 -18.55 -25.69 -29.89
N ALA A 341 -18.70 -24.47 -30.40
CA ALA A 341 -19.78 -24.13 -31.34
C ALA A 341 -19.70 -24.92 -32.65
N TYR A 342 -18.49 -25.14 -33.17
CA TYR A 342 -18.26 -25.97 -34.36
C TYR A 342 -18.73 -27.41 -34.14
N ILE A 343 -18.34 -28.04 -33.02
CA ILE A 343 -18.72 -29.42 -32.69
C ILE A 343 -20.24 -29.52 -32.54
N ALA A 344 -20.86 -28.58 -31.85
CA ALA A 344 -22.31 -28.54 -31.66
C ALA A 344 -23.05 -28.40 -33.00
N ALA A 345 -22.67 -27.42 -33.83
CA ALA A 345 -23.32 -27.14 -35.10
C ALA A 345 -23.17 -28.30 -36.10
N LYS A 346 -21.97 -28.88 -36.19
CA LYS A 346 -21.70 -30.03 -37.06
C LYS A 346 -22.54 -31.25 -36.70
N THR A 347 -22.80 -31.47 -35.41
CA THR A 347 -23.56 -32.63 -34.94
C THR A 347 -25.07 -32.47 -35.16
N VAL A 348 -25.59 -31.24 -35.10
CA VAL A 348 -27.03 -30.96 -35.04
C VAL A 348 -27.62 -30.50 -36.37
N ALA A 349 -26.92 -29.66 -37.14
CA ALA A 349 -27.55 -28.90 -38.24
C ALA A 349 -27.36 -29.49 -39.64
N GLY A 350 -26.40 -30.40 -39.85
CA GLY A 350 -25.99 -30.84 -41.20
C GLY A 350 -25.40 -29.70 -42.06
N PRO A 351 -24.69 -30.01 -43.17
CA PRO A 351 -24.09 -28.97 -44.01
C PRO A 351 -25.13 -28.25 -44.90
N PRO A 352 -25.05 -26.91 -45.07
CA PRO A 352 -24.14 -25.98 -44.41
C PRO A 352 -24.57 -25.62 -42.98
N PHE A 353 -23.67 -25.81 -42.01
CA PHE A 353 -23.93 -25.51 -40.59
C PHE A 353 -23.37 -24.16 -40.13
N GLY A 354 -22.77 -23.38 -41.04
CA GLY A 354 -22.13 -22.09 -40.72
C GLY A 354 -23.07 -21.06 -40.10
N PRO A 355 -24.31 -20.84 -40.58
CA PRO A 355 -25.27 -19.93 -39.95
C PRO A 355 -25.61 -20.30 -38.50
N THR A 356 -25.80 -21.59 -38.24
CA THR A 356 -26.06 -22.11 -36.88
C THR A 356 -24.85 -21.88 -35.98
N MET A 357 -23.66 -22.22 -36.47
CA MET A 357 -22.41 -21.99 -35.73
C MET A 357 -22.18 -20.51 -35.44
N PHE A 358 -22.40 -19.61 -36.42
CA PHE A 358 -22.23 -18.17 -36.26
C PHE A 358 -23.15 -17.58 -35.19
N THR A 359 -24.39 -18.05 -35.14
CA THR A 359 -25.36 -17.64 -34.12
C THR A 359 -24.90 -18.09 -32.73
N ASP A 360 -24.43 -19.33 -32.58
CA ASP A 360 -23.93 -19.85 -31.30
C ASP A 360 -22.64 -19.13 -30.85
N VAL A 361 -21.68 -18.95 -31.75
CA VAL A 361 -20.44 -18.18 -31.48
C VAL A 361 -20.80 -16.77 -31.02
N SER A 362 -21.70 -16.08 -31.71
CA SER A 362 -22.11 -14.72 -31.33
C SER A 362 -22.69 -14.68 -29.91
N ALA A 363 -23.53 -15.65 -29.54
CA ALA A 363 -24.11 -15.74 -28.19
C ALA A 363 -23.07 -16.09 -27.12
N ARG A 364 -22.13 -16.99 -27.43
CA ARG A 364 -21.01 -17.35 -26.54
C ARG A 364 -20.07 -16.19 -26.29
N LEU A 365 -19.66 -15.47 -27.33
CA LEU A 365 -18.74 -14.35 -27.20
C LEU A 365 -19.34 -13.18 -26.41
N ARG A 366 -20.65 -12.91 -26.55
CA ARG A 366 -21.34 -11.92 -25.70
C ARG A 366 -21.38 -12.30 -24.23
N ARG A 367 -21.53 -13.60 -23.92
CA ARG A 367 -21.42 -14.09 -22.53
C ARG A 367 -19.97 -14.06 -22.05
N LEU A 368 -19.02 -14.39 -22.90
CA LEU A 368 -17.60 -14.39 -22.56
C LEU A 368 -17.12 -12.99 -22.15
N GLU A 369 -17.57 -11.95 -22.84
CA GLU A 369 -17.31 -10.54 -22.52
C GLU A 369 -17.70 -10.20 -21.06
N SER A 370 -18.86 -10.68 -20.59
CA SER A 370 -19.31 -10.46 -19.21
C SER A 370 -18.64 -11.39 -18.21
N ASP A 371 -18.63 -12.69 -18.52
CA ASP A 371 -18.31 -13.76 -17.56
C ASP A 371 -16.80 -13.84 -17.28
N ARG A 372 -15.97 -13.42 -18.24
CA ARG A 372 -14.50 -13.49 -18.14
C ARG A 372 -13.82 -12.15 -18.44
N LYS A 373 -14.49 -11.03 -18.11
CA LYS A 373 -13.99 -9.67 -18.36
C LYS A 373 -12.53 -9.44 -17.92
N GLN A 374 -12.16 -9.92 -16.74
CA GLN A 374 -10.80 -9.75 -16.20
C GLN A 374 -9.74 -10.53 -17.00
N LEU A 375 -10.04 -11.78 -17.39
CA LEU A 375 -9.15 -12.61 -18.20
C LEU A 375 -8.88 -11.97 -19.58
N LEU A 376 -9.94 -11.38 -20.15
CA LEU A 376 -9.91 -10.77 -21.48
C LEU A 376 -9.37 -9.34 -21.48
N GLY A 377 -8.94 -8.80 -20.35
CA GLY A 377 -8.47 -7.42 -20.26
C GLY A 377 -9.55 -6.39 -20.61
N GLY A 378 -10.84 -6.78 -20.48
CA GLY A 378 -11.97 -5.94 -20.86
C GLY A 378 -12.23 -5.83 -22.36
N SER A 379 -11.69 -6.74 -23.19
CA SER A 379 -11.94 -6.76 -24.64
C SER A 379 -13.44 -6.85 -24.96
N PRO A 380 -13.99 -5.90 -25.73
CA PRO A 380 -15.42 -5.88 -26.05
C PRO A 380 -15.78 -6.96 -27.07
N TYR A 381 -17.07 -7.30 -27.16
CA TYR A 381 -17.61 -8.30 -28.10
C TYR A 381 -17.08 -8.14 -29.53
N GLU A 382 -16.95 -6.90 -30.02
CA GLU A 382 -16.47 -6.59 -31.36
C GLU A 382 -15.04 -7.09 -31.61
N VAL A 383 -14.16 -6.97 -30.60
CA VAL A 383 -12.77 -7.46 -30.64
C VAL A 383 -12.73 -8.98 -30.54
N LEU A 384 -13.60 -9.57 -29.71
CA LEU A 384 -13.72 -11.03 -29.60
C LEU A 384 -14.17 -11.65 -30.93
N MET A 385 -15.18 -11.06 -31.58
CA MET A 385 -15.65 -11.50 -32.89
C MET A 385 -14.59 -11.27 -33.97
N GLY A 386 -13.85 -10.17 -33.90
CA GLY A 386 -12.70 -9.93 -34.78
C GLY A 386 -11.57 -10.94 -34.59
N THR A 387 -11.36 -11.40 -33.36
CA THR A 387 -10.42 -12.50 -33.05
C THR A 387 -10.87 -13.81 -33.71
N ALA A 388 -12.16 -14.12 -33.73
CA ALA A 388 -12.67 -15.28 -34.46
C ALA A 388 -12.45 -15.17 -35.99
N ALA A 389 -12.54 -13.95 -36.54
CA ALA A 389 -12.19 -13.67 -37.93
C ALA A 389 -10.69 -13.90 -38.19
N LEU A 390 -9.81 -13.35 -37.34
CA LEU A 390 -8.35 -13.56 -37.40
C LEU A 390 -7.98 -15.05 -37.37
N LEU A 391 -8.57 -15.81 -36.45
CA LEU A 391 -8.39 -17.27 -36.35
C LEU A 391 -8.87 -18.01 -37.61
N THR A 392 -9.89 -17.49 -38.30
CA THR A 392 -10.39 -18.05 -39.56
C THR A 392 -9.36 -17.85 -40.67
N SER A 393 -8.83 -16.63 -40.80
CA SER A 393 -7.80 -16.23 -41.77
C SER A 393 -6.48 -16.98 -41.57
N GLU A 394 -6.09 -17.26 -40.32
CA GLU A 394 -4.89 -18.04 -39.98
C GLU A 394 -5.10 -19.56 -40.05
N CYS A 395 -6.16 -20.00 -40.71
CA CYS A 395 -6.46 -21.41 -40.91
C CYS A 395 -6.83 -22.23 -39.65
N ARG A 396 -7.02 -21.60 -38.49
CA ARG A 396 -7.30 -22.27 -37.22
C ARG A 396 -8.79 -22.56 -37.00
N LEU A 397 -9.66 -21.67 -37.47
CA LEU A 397 -11.12 -21.82 -37.40
C LEU A 397 -11.74 -22.17 -38.77
N TRP A 398 -12.77 -23.02 -38.76
CA TRP A 398 -13.54 -23.41 -39.94
C TRP A 398 -15.04 -23.28 -39.66
N TRP A 399 -15.80 -22.79 -40.64
CA TRP A 399 -17.26 -22.59 -40.56
C TRP A 399 -18.05 -23.67 -41.33
N SER A 400 -17.34 -24.68 -41.83
CA SER A 400 -17.82 -25.80 -42.61
C SER A 400 -16.92 -27.00 -42.37
N ASP A 401 -17.24 -28.14 -42.98
CA ASP A 401 -16.23 -29.20 -43.13
C ASP A 401 -14.99 -28.67 -43.85
N ARG A 402 -13.83 -29.20 -43.48
CA ARG A 402 -12.55 -28.79 -44.07
C ARG A 402 -12.54 -29.08 -45.57
N PHE A 403 -12.05 -28.11 -46.33
CA PHE A 403 -11.90 -28.21 -47.78
C PHE A 403 -10.54 -27.64 -48.20
N ARG A 404 -10.16 -27.89 -49.46
CA ARG A 404 -8.92 -27.36 -50.01
C ARG A 404 -9.16 -25.90 -50.43
N LEU A 405 -8.39 -24.99 -49.86
CA LEU A 405 -8.42 -23.58 -50.23
C LEU A 405 -7.83 -23.40 -51.63
N GLU A 406 -8.42 -22.48 -52.39
CA GLU A 406 -7.91 -22.03 -53.68
C GLU A 406 -6.93 -20.88 -53.45
N ASP A 407 -5.75 -20.94 -54.05
CA ASP A 407 -4.79 -19.85 -54.00
C ASP A 407 -5.34 -18.68 -54.83
N LYS A 408 -5.81 -17.63 -54.16
CA LYS A 408 -6.07 -16.35 -54.84
C LYS A 408 -4.72 -15.62 -54.96
N ALA A 409 -4.28 -15.45 -56.21
CA ALA A 409 -3.06 -14.74 -56.59
C ALA A 409 -3.06 -13.27 -56.13
#